data_AF-A0A1C3YCK2-F1
#
_entry.id   AF-A0A1C3YCK2-F1
#
_cell.length_a   1.000
_cell.length_b   1.000
_cell.length_c   1.000
_cell.angle_alpha   90.00
_cell.angle_beta   90.00
_cell.angle_gamma   90.00
#
_symmetry.space_group_name_H-M   'P 1'
#
loop_
_entity.id
_entity.type
_entity.pdbx_description
1 polymer ?
#
loop_
_entity_poly.entity_id
_entity_poly.type
_entity_poly.pdbx_seq_one_letter_code
_entity_poly.pdbx_strand_id
1 'polypeptide(L)'
;MDHLRADRPVLVLWSAAAAEPAVPDKSRPRIVIEVKGYGATGSKMTDIIGDLDAIIDAMRRDTYLLFITDGMTWKNRLSDLKKIVDRQNQGKITRIYTTKMREELLEDLKDLKSMIGI
;
A
#
# COMPACT_ATOMS: atom_id res chain seq x y z
N MET A 1 -25.72 -14.02 -21.09
CA MET A 1 -24.44 -14.08 -21.84
C MET A 1 -23.41 -13.37 -20.98
N ASP A 2 -22.86 -14.05 -19.98
CA ASP A 2 -21.62 -14.85 -20.07
C ASP A 2 -20.45 -13.99 -20.56
N HIS A 3 -19.39 -13.71 -19.78
CA HIS A 3 -18.61 -14.66 -18.99
C HIS A 3 -17.98 -14.01 -17.74
N LEU A 4 -18.40 -14.45 -16.56
CA LEU A 4 -17.61 -14.33 -15.33
C LEU A 4 -16.63 -15.51 -15.31
N ARG A 5 -15.36 -15.27 -15.62
CA ARG A 5 -14.29 -16.26 -15.48
C ARG A 5 -13.66 -16.16 -14.09
N ALA A 6 -13.55 -17.32 -13.44
CA ALA A 6 -13.13 -17.54 -12.06
C ALA A 6 -11.62 -17.38 -11.78
N ASP A 7 -10.93 -16.40 -12.38
CA ASP A 7 -9.46 -16.27 -12.30
C ASP A 7 -8.94 -14.83 -12.20
N ARG A 8 -9.27 -14.09 -11.13
CA ARG A 8 -8.58 -12.83 -10.83
C ARG A 8 -8.28 -12.71 -9.34
N PRO A 9 -7.02 -12.85 -8.89
CA PRO A 9 -6.65 -12.38 -7.58
C PRO A 9 -6.29 -10.89 -7.63
N VAL A 10 -6.55 -10.23 -6.51
CA VAL A 10 -6.21 -8.84 -6.16
C VAL A 10 -7.17 -7.78 -6.70
N LEU A 11 -8.21 -7.53 -5.89
CA LEU A 11 -9.05 -6.34 -5.97
C LEU A 11 -8.35 -5.19 -5.23
N VAL A 12 -7.84 -4.18 -5.95
CA VAL A 12 -7.35 -2.93 -5.36
C VAL A 12 -8.52 -1.93 -5.35
N LEU A 13 -9.06 -1.60 -4.18
CA LEU A 13 -10.14 -0.63 -4.01
C LEU A 13 -9.57 0.72 -3.55
N TRP A 14 -9.87 1.78 -4.30
CA TRP A 14 -9.58 3.18 -3.94
C TRP A 14 -10.66 3.72 -2.99
N SER A 15 -10.29 4.31 -1.85
CA SER A 15 -11.19 5.12 -1.03
C SER A 15 -10.46 6.14 -0.14
N ALA A 16 -10.87 7.39 -0.29
CA ALA A 16 -10.31 8.60 0.27
C ALA A 16 -10.38 8.82 1.80
N ALA A 17 -10.79 7.85 2.63
CA ALA A 17 -10.94 8.08 4.10
C ALA A 17 -11.05 6.83 5.00
N ALA A 18 -10.74 5.64 4.51
CA ALA A 18 -10.73 4.42 5.32
C ALA A 18 -9.70 3.47 4.74
N ALA A 19 -8.88 2.84 5.58
CA ALA A 19 -7.79 1.94 5.20
C ALA A 19 -8.09 1.15 3.91
N GLU A 20 -7.23 1.33 2.90
CA GLU A 20 -7.32 0.67 1.60
C GLU A 20 -6.90 -0.83 1.73
N PRO A 21 -7.24 -1.67 0.73
CA PRO A 21 -7.75 -3.04 0.89
C PRO A 21 -6.92 -3.97 1.79
N ALA A 22 -7.62 -4.67 2.67
CA ALA A 22 -7.11 -5.78 3.47
C ALA A 22 -7.34 -7.12 2.75
N VAL A 23 -6.27 -7.79 2.35
CA VAL A 23 -6.33 -9.10 1.66
C VAL A 23 -5.86 -10.19 2.62
N PRO A 24 -6.54 -11.36 2.71
CA PRO A 24 -7.80 -11.72 2.04
C PRO A 24 -9.05 -11.21 2.77
N ASP A 25 -8.92 -10.76 4.01
CA ASP A 25 -10.03 -10.40 4.88
C ASP A 25 -9.71 -9.19 5.77
N LYS A 26 -10.74 -8.41 6.12
CA LYS A 26 -10.61 -7.19 6.94
C LYS A 26 -10.37 -7.46 8.43
N SER A 27 -10.80 -8.62 8.95
CA SER A 27 -10.57 -8.98 10.36
C SER A 27 -9.14 -9.48 10.61
N ARG A 28 -8.48 -10.02 9.58
CA ARG A 28 -7.11 -10.51 9.66
C ARG A 28 -6.31 -10.20 8.38
N PRO A 29 -5.99 -8.92 8.11
CA PRO A 29 -5.24 -8.52 6.93
C PRO A 29 -3.87 -9.21 6.88
N ARG A 30 -3.54 -9.80 5.74
CA ARG A 30 -2.20 -10.29 5.41
C ARG A 30 -1.45 -9.31 4.53
N ILE A 31 -2.16 -8.48 3.77
CA ILE A 31 -1.59 -7.37 2.99
C ILE A 31 -2.41 -6.12 3.31
N VAL A 32 -1.72 -5.02 3.61
CA VAL A 32 -2.27 -3.67 3.74
C VAL A 32 -1.60 -2.81 2.69
N ILE A 33 -2.39 -2.03 1.96
CA ILE A 33 -1.89 -1.12 0.94
C ILE A 33 -2.30 0.29 1.33
N GLU A 34 -1.32 1.20 1.42
CA GLU A 34 -1.57 2.62 1.60
C GLU A 34 -1.17 3.36 0.33
N VAL A 35 -2.09 4.17 -0.22
CA VAL A 35 -1.90 4.86 -1.51
C VAL A 35 -1.92 6.37 -1.33
N LYS A 36 -0.88 7.07 -1.83
CA LYS A 36 -0.78 8.54 -1.80
C LYS A 36 -0.15 9.10 -3.07
N GLY A 37 -0.83 9.97 -3.81
CA GLY A 37 -0.31 10.57 -5.05
C GLY A 37 -0.91 11.93 -5.42
N TYR A 38 -0.46 12.49 -6.56
CA TYR A 38 -0.81 13.82 -7.06
C TYR A 38 -2.32 14.03 -7.12
N GLY A 39 -2.80 15.16 -6.61
CA GLY A 39 -4.23 15.51 -6.57
C GLY A 39 -4.91 15.20 -5.23
N ALA A 40 -4.18 14.68 -4.24
CA ALA A 40 -4.65 14.68 -2.85
C ALA A 40 -4.72 16.13 -2.33
N THR A 41 -5.85 16.80 -2.54
CA THR A 41 -6.14 18.11 -1.97
C THR A 41 -6.70 17.98 -0.54
N GLY A 42 -6.40 18.95 0.33
CA GLY A 42 -6.91 19.01 1.70
C GLY A 42 -6.11 18.19 2.73
N SER A 43 -6.78 17.78 3.81
CA SER A 43 -6.21 17.12 5.02
C SER A 43 -5.44 15.80 4.76
N LYS A 44 -5.52 15.26 3.55
CA LYS A 44 -5.03 13.92 3.15
C LYS A 44 -3.52 13.76 3.12
N MET A 45 -2.79 14.87 3.14
CA MET A 45 -1.33 14.92 3.22
C MET A 45 -0.83 15.56 4.51
N THR A 46 -1.72 16.05 5.39
CA THR A 46 -1.31 16.86 6.53
C THR A 46 -0.36 16.11 7.47
N ASP A 47 -0.59 14.82 7.73
CA ASP A 47 0.32 14.00 8.54
C ASP A 47 0.48 12.57 8.02
N ILE A 48 1.08 12.42 6.84
CA ILE A 48 1.36 11.09 6.27
C ILE A 48 2.29 10.24 7.14
N ILE A 49 3.11 10.86 7.99
CA ILE A 49 4.02 10.12 8.86
C ILE A 49 3.24 9.51 10.01
N GLY A 50 2.35 10.28 10.65
CA GLY A 50 1.43 9.77 11.66
C GLY A 50 0.51 8.68 11.11
N ASP A 51 -0.04 8.86 9.91
CA ASP A 51 -0.87 7.83 9.25
C ASP A 51 -0.12 6.49 9.10
N LEU A 52 1.12 6.53 8.59
CA LEU A 52 1.93 5.33 8.40
C LEU A 52 2.34 4.69 9.73
N ASP A 53 2.68 5.49 10.74
CA ASP A 53 3.03 4.96 12.07
C ASP A 53 1.83 4.28 12.74
N ALA A 54 0.63 4.85 12.61
CA ALA A 54 -0.60 4.23 13.10
C ALA A 54 -0.88 2.88 12.44
N ILE A 55 -0.63 2.75 11.13
CA ILE A 55 -0.74 1.47 10.41
C ILE A 55 0.31 0.47 10.92
N ILE A 56 1.57 0.90 11.02
CA ILE A 56 2.70 0.07 11.48
C ILE A 56 2.47 -0.44 12.91
N ASP A 57 1.93 0.39 13.80
CA ASP A 57 1.66 0.03 15.18
C ASP A 57 0.45 -0.91 15.31
N ALA A 58 -0.54 -0.80 14.42
CA ALA A 58 -1.75 -1.62 14.44
C ALA A 58 -1.59 -2.96 13.71
N MET A 59 -0.67 -3.07 12.74
CA MET A 59 -0.53 -4.28 11.92
C MET A 59 0.08 -5.45 12.68
N ARG A 60 -0.33 -6.68 12.32
CA ARG A 60 0.27 -7.90 12.86
C ARG A 60 1.64 -8.13 12.21
N ARG A 61 2.51 -8.87 12.89
CA ARG A 61 3.87 -9.19 12.39
C ARG A 61 3.88 -9.98 11.06
N ASP A 62 2.79 -10.67 10.75
CA ASP A 62 2.59 -11.46 9.52
C ASP A 62 1.80 -10.70 8.43
N THR A 63 1.71 -9.37 8.56
CA THR A 63 1.07 -8.46 7.61
C THR A 63 2.14 -7.73 6.79
N TYR A 64 1.98 -7.67 5.48
CA TYR A 64 2.82 -6.91 4.57
C TYR A 64 2.22 -5.52 4.33
N LEU A 65 3.02 -4.48 4.50
CA LEU A 65 2.61 -3.10 4.23
C LEU A 65 3.23 -2.61 2.92
N LEU A 66 2.40 -2.36 1.92
CA LEU A 66 2.81 -1.80 0.63
C LEU A 66 2.41 -0.32 0.57
N PHE A 67 3.35 0.53 0.17
CA PHE A 67 3.08 1.96 -0.01
C PHE A 67 3.14 2.32 -1.49
N ILE A 68 2.05 2.82 -2.06
CA ILE A 68 1.98 3.18 -3.48
C ILE A 68 1.92 4.70 -3.60
N THR A 69 2.78 5.26 -4.44
CA THR A 69 2.84 6.70 -4.66
C THR A 69 3.06 7.11 -6.11
N ASP A 70 2.90 8.40 -6.40
CA ASP A 70 3.13 8.98 -7.73
C ASP A 70 4.60 9.38 -7.98
N GLY A 71 5.41 9.41 -6.92
CA GLY A 71 6.79 9.92 -6.92
C GLY A 71 6.90 11.45 -7.00
N MET A 72 6.03 12.13 -7.75
CA MET A 72 6.12 13.57 -8.01
C MET A 72 5.68 14.44 -6.83
N THR A 73 4.70 13.98 -6.02
CA THR A 73 4.15 14.74 -4.90
C THR A 73 5.22 15.08 -3.84
N TRP A 74 6.30 14.31 -3.78
CA TRP A 74 7.35 14.42 -2.76
C TRP A 74 8.38 15.52 -3.01
N LYS A 75 8.37 16.17 -4.18
CA LYS A 75 9.36 17.22 -4.52
C LYS A 75 9.39 18.34 -3.47
N ASN A 76 8.23 18.71 -2.94
CA ASN A 76 8.08 19.73 -1.89
C ASN A 76 8.01 19.14 -0.47
N ARG A 77 8.18 17.83 -0.31
CA ARG A 77 8.09 17.09 0.96
C ARG A 77 9.20 16.05 1.09
N LEU A 78 10.41 16.42 0.67
CA LEU A 78 11.54 15.50 0.63
C LEU A 78 11.89 14.95 2.01
N SER A 79 11.69 15.73 3.09
CA SER A 79 11.86 15.28 4.47
C SER A 79 10.93 14.12 4.81
N ASP A 80 9.68 14.16 4.37
CA ASP A 80 8.71 13.09 4.63
C ASP A 80 9.01 11.88 3.76
N LEU A 81 9.39 12.08 2.49
CA LEU A 81 9.84 10.97 1.64
C LEU A 81 11.03 10.23 2.24
N LYS A 82 12.03 10.95 2.79
CA LYS A 82 13.16 10.33 3.49
C LYS A 82 12.69 9.45 4.65
N LYS A 83 11.80 9.96 5.49
CA LYS A 83 11.22 9.21 6.62
C LYS A 83 10.43 7.96 6.15
N ILE A 84 9.76 8.03 5.02
CA ILE A 84 9.03 6.89 4.42
C ILE A 84 10.03 5.83 3.93
N VAL A 85 11.09 6.26 3.23
CA VAL A 85 12.17 5.36 2.79
C VAL A 85 12.89 4.73 3.98
N ASP A 86 13.13 5.48 5.05
CA ASP A 86 13.73 4.94 6.28
C ASP A 86 12.88 3.83 6.91
N ARG A 87 11.54 3.95 6.86
CA ARG A 87 10.63 2.88 7.32
C ARG A 87 10.74 1.63 6.46
N GLN A 88 10.92 1.76 5.14
CA GLN A 88 11.21 0.62 4.28
C GLN A 88 12.56 -0.03 4.63
N ASN A 89 13.60 0.79 4.82
CA ASN A 89 14.94 0.29 5.18
C ASN A 89 14.96 -0.41 6.54
N GLN A 90 14.05 -0.04 7.44
CA GLN A 90 13.83 -0.70 8.74
C GLN A 90 12.94 -1.95 8.65
N GLY A 91 12.41 -2.29 7.47
CA GLY A 91 11.48 -3.41 7.27
C GLY A 91 10.05 -3.15 7.74
N LYS A 92 9.70 -1.91 8.11
CA LYS A 92 8.34 -1.53 8.55
C LYS A 92 7.37 -1.37 7.38
N ILE A 93 7.88 -0.88 6.24
CA ILE A 93 7.18 -0.90 4.96
C ILE A 93 7.85 -2.00 4.13
N THR A 94 7.07 -2.96 3.63
CA THR A 94 7.59 -4.06 2.83
C THR A 94 8.17 -3.55 1.52
N ARG A 95 7.41 -2.71 0.81
CA ARG A 95 7.87 -2.10 -0.45
C ARG A 95 7.11 -0.83 -0.79
N ILE A 96 7.84 0.13 -1.33
CA ILE A 96 7.32 1.37 -1.90
C ILE A 96 7.27 1.22 -3.42
N TYR A 97 6.14 1.53 -4.03
CA TYR A 97 5.96 1.53 -5.48
C TYR A 97 5.66 2.93 -5.99
N THR A 98 6.13 3.22 -7.19
CA THR A 98 5.67 4.38 -7.96
C THR A 98 4.69 3.93 -9.05
N THR A 99 3.95 4.87 -9.65
CA THR A 99 3.08 4.57 -10.81
C THR A 99 3.80 3.93 -11.99
N LYS A 100 5.13 4.10 -12.08
CA LYS A 100 5.96 3.44 -13.10
C LYS A 100 6.23 1.96 -12.81
N MET A 101 6.01 1.51 -11.58
CA MET A 101 6.35 0.17 -11.10
C MET A 101 5.13 -0.76 -11.07
N ARG A 102 4.22 -0.60 -12.03
CA ARG A 102 2.94 -1.32 -12.05
C ARG A 102 3.14 -2.82 -12.26
N GLU A 103 4.11 -3.19 -13.10
CA GLU A 103 4.37 -4.58 -13.45
C GLU A 103 5.01 -5.29 -12.25
N GLU A 104 5.98 -4.65 -11.61
CA GLU A 104 6.64 -5.13 -10.39
C GLU A 104 5.66 -5.27 -9.24
N LEU A 105 4.74 -4.31 -9.07
CA LEU A 105 3.66 -4.44 -8.08
C LEU A 105 2.80 -5.69 -8.34
N LEU A 106 2.43 -5.94 -9.60
CA LEU A 106 1.61 -7.10 -9.96
C LEU A 106 2.36 -8.42 -9.73
N GLU A 107 3.65 -8.48 -10.04
CA GLU A 107 4.51 -9.64 -9.79
C GLU A 107 4.64 -9.91 -8.30
N ASP A 108 5.01 -8.89 -7.51
CA ASP A 108 5.16 -9.03 -6.07
C ASP A 108 3.84 -9.46 -5.40
N LEU A 109 2.69 -8.96 -5.87
CA LEU A 109 1.39 -9.38 -5.37
C LEU A 109 1.07 -10.86 -5.66
N LYS A 110 1.51 -11.38 -6.82
CA LYS A 110 1.37 -12.81 -7.14
C LYS A 110 2.27 -13.66 -6.25
N ASP A 111 3.49 -13.20 -6.00
CA ASP A 111 4.44 -13.88 -5.11
C ASP A 111 3.92 -13.87 -3.67
N LEU A 112 3.44 -12.72 -3.19
CA LEU A 112 2.81 -12.59 -1.87
C LEU A 112 1.61 -13.52 -1.73
N LYS A 113 0.73 -13.58 -2.73
CA LYS A 113 -0.39 -14.53 -2.75
C LYS A 113 0.09 -15.98 -2.53
N SER A 114 1.10 -16.39 -3.29
CA SER A 114 1.70 -17.73 -3.20
C SER A 114 2.30 -17.99 -1.80
N MET A 115 3.11 -17.05 -1.28
CA MET A 115 3.76 -17.17 0.02
C MET A 115 2.77 -17.20 1.20
N ILE A 116 1.67 -16.46 1.09
CA ILE A 116 0.64 -16.33 2.13
C ILE A 116 -0.32 -17.55 2.13
N GLY A 117 -0.39 -18.27 1.01
CA GLY A 117 -1.22 -19.46 0.84
C GLY A 117 -2.70 -19.15 0.62
N ILE A 118 -3.01 -18.08 -0.13
CA ILE A 118 -4.38 -17.61 -0.43
C ILE A 118 -4.65 -17.57 -1.94
#